data_AF-A0A151E0Q6-F1
#
_entry.id   AF-A0A151E0Q6-F1
#
_cell.length_a   1.000
_cell.length_b   1.000
_cell.length_c   1.000
_cell.angle_alpha   90.00
_cell.angle_beta   90.00
_cell.angle_gamma   90.00
#
_symmetry.space_group_name_H-M   'P 1'
#
loop_
_entity.id
_entity.type
_entity.pdbx_description
1 polymer ?
#
loop_
_entity_poly.entity_id
_entity_poly.type
_entity_poly.pdbx_seq_one_letter_code
_entity_poly.pdbx_strand_id
1 'polypeptide(L)'
;MFFVFFLIVNLPFLTITHVFGIETFIDSFKYPNSYQFIKIDKISFLDANAGFILLEKANHQGYNIQENDIILYYTTHDTIQQKIINKTVSENGVNKYYTLTSYTTDSNTIVYEYQIIGKIKGNFDDTIWNTLCIYMWHFSIEKLNTISFFYSNESE
;
A
#
# COMPACT_ATOMS: atom_id res chain seq x y z
N MET A 1 13.24 27.42 -20.87
CA MET A 1 14.09 26.82 -19.81
C MET A 1 13.30 26.54 -18.54
N PHE A 2 12.55 27.52 -17.98
CA PHE A 2 11.72 27.32 -16.79
C PHE A 2 10.68 26.18 -16.93
N PHE A 3 9.96 26.11 -18.06
CA PHE A 3 8.97 25.07 -18.29
C PHE A 3 9.57 23.64 -18.31
N VAL A 4 10.74 23.49 -18.92
CA VAL A 4 11.47 22.20 -18.96
C VAL A 4 11.93 21.82 -17.57
N PHE A 5 12.46 22.77 -16.80
CA PHE A 5 12.84 22.57 -15.41
C PHE A 5 11.64 22.15 -14.55
N PHE A 6 10.51 22.85 -14.69
CA PHE A 6 9.27 22.54 -13.98
C PHE A 6 8.79 21.12 -14.27
N LEU A 7 8.80 20.70 -15.55
CA LEU A 7 8.43 19.33 -15.91
C LEU A 7 9.37 18.31 -15.26
N ILE A 8 10.69 18.51 -15.34
CA ILE A 8 11.68 17.59 -14.78
C ILE A 8 11.51 17.41 -13.27
N VAL A 9 11.26 18.48 -12.52
CA VAL A 9 11.08 18.43 -11.06
C VAL A 9 9.79 17.69 -10.68
N ASN A 10 8.76 17.73 -11.52
CA ASN A 10 7.47 17.06 -11.25
C ASN A 10 7.40 15.63 -11.79
N LEU A 11 8.35 15.19 -12.63
CA LEU A 11 8.40 13.82 -13.17
C LEU A 11 8.33 12.73 -12.08
N PRO A 12 9.00 12.86 -10.92
CA PRO A 12 8.90 11.87 -9.85
C PRO A 12 7.48 11.73 -9.32
N PHE A 13 6.80 12.84 -9.05
CA PHE A 13 5.41 12.82 -8.59
C PHE A 13 4.48 12.26 -9.66
N LEU A 14 4.66 12.66 -10.93
CA LEU A 14 3.86 12.14 -12.04
C LEU A 14 4.03 10.62 -12.21
N THR A 15 5.25 10.11 -12.04
CA THR A 15 5.53 8.66 -12.04
C THR A 15 4.77 7.98 -10.90
N ILE A 16 4.84 8.53 -9.70
CA ILE A 16 4.19 7.99 -8.51
C ILE A 16 2.66 8.01 -8.67
N THR A 17 2.07 9.11 -9.14
CA THR A 17 0.62 9.20 -9.39
C THR A 17 0.17 8.22 -10.48
N HIS A 18 0.99 8.02 -11.51
CA HIS A 18 0.69 7.05 -12.57
C HIS A 18 0.64 5.62 -12.03
N VAL A 19 1.56 5.25 -11.13
CA VAL A 19 1.64 3.87 -10.66
C VAL A 19 0.71 3.61 -9.46
N PHE A 20 0.52 4.57 -8.56
CA PHE A 20 -0.32 4.37 -7.37
C PHE A 20 -1.82 4.54 -7.66
N GLY A 21 -2.13 5.22 -8.77
CA GLY A 21 -3.41 5.86 -8.97
C GLY A 21 -3.48 7.20 -8.23
N ILE A 22 -4.23 8.14 -8.81
CA ILE A 22 -4.35 9.49 -8.27
C ILE A 22 -5.03 9.54 -6.91
N GLU A 23 -5.97 8.63 -6.66
CA GLU A 23 -6.70 8.52 -5.39
C GLU A 23 -5.74 8.15 -4.26
N THR A 24 -5.00 7.05 -4.40
CA THR A 24 -3.97 6.62 -3.43
C THR A 24 -2.91 7.70 -3.21
N PHE A 25 -2.50 8.39 -4.28
CA PHE A 25 -1.55 9.50 -4.17
C PHE A 25 -2.10 10.61 -3.28
N ILE A 26 -3.31 11.10 -3.53
CA ILE A 26 -3.92 12.17 -2.73
C ILE A 26 -4.16 11.71 -1.29
N ASP A 27 -4.72 10.50 -1.11
CA ASP A 27 -5.00 9.95 0.22
C ASP A 27 -3.72 9.78 1.06
N SER A 28 -2.58 9.51 0.42
CA SER A 28 -1.31 9.41 1.13
C SER A 28 -0.82 10.72 1.75
N PHE A 29 -1.19 11.87 1.18
CA PHE A 29 -0.92 13.18 1.80
C PHE A 29 -1.92 13.52 2.90
N LYS A 30 -3.15 13.03 2.79
CA LYS A 30 -4.20 13.24 3.80
C LYS A 30 -4.00 12.35 5.03
N TYR A 31 -3.54 11.11 4.82
CA TYR A 31 -3.25 10.14 5.88
C TYR A 31 -1.81 9.58 5.73
N PRO A 32 -0.79 10.39 6.06
CA PRO A 32 0.63 10.05 5.90
C PRO A 32 1.09 8.71 6.52
N ASN A 33 0.47 8.29 7.62
CA ASN A 33 0.86 7.09 8.34
C ASN A 33 0.21 5.81 7.80
N SER A 34 -0.77 5.94 6.89
CA SER A 34 -1.57 4.84 6.36
C SER A 34 -0.86 4.05 5.28
N TYR A 35 0.16 4.61 4.64
CA TYR A 35 0.87 3.98 3.53
C TYR A 35 2.32 3.70 3.88
N GLN A 36 2.84 2.57 3.41
CA GLN A 36 4.23 2.18 3.62
C GLN A 36 4.78 1.45 2.40
N PHE A 37 6.02 1.78 2.05
CA PHE A 37 6.80 1.04 1.08
C PHE A 37 7.54 -0.12 1.74
N ILE A 38 7.44 -1.30 1.14
CA ILE A 38 8.14 -2.50 1.56
C ILE A 38 9.01 -2.96 0.40
N LYS A 39 10.32 -3.10 0.64
CA LYS A 39 11.23 -3.72 -0.31
C LYS A 39 11.12 -5.25 -0.19
N ILE A 40 10.98 -5.93 -1.32
CA ILE A 40 10.56 -7.35 -1.39
C ILE A 40 11.76 -8.31 -1.41
N ASP A 41 12.97 -7.77 -1.50
CA ASP A 41 14.25 -8.49 -1.63
C ASP A 41 14.54 -9.54 -0.53
N LYS A 42 13.69 -9.66 0.50
CA LYS A 42 13.79 -10.64 1.59
C LYS A 42 12.53 -11.49 1.82
N ILE A 43 11.47 -11.34 1.02
CA ILE A 43 10.19 -12.04 1.25
C ILE A 43 9.89 -12.98 0.09
N SER A 44 10.35 -14.23 0.22
CA SER A 44 10.30 -15.28 -0.81
C SER A 44 8.91 -15.71 -1.28
N PHE A 45 7.84 -15.20 -0.67
CA PHE A 45 6.44 -15.58 -0.96
C PHE A 45 5.61 -14.43 -1.53
N LEU A 46 6.24 -13.30 -1.84
CA LEU A 46 5.61 -12.16 -2.54
C LEU A 46 5.95 -12.21 -4.02
N ASP A 47 5.19 -11.46 -4.82
CA ASP A 47 5.36 -11.37 -6.27
C ASP A 47 6.85 -11.22 -6.65
N ALA A 48 7.42 -12.27 -7.23
CA ALA A 48 8.85 -12.38 -7.52
C ALA A 48 9.34 -11.35 -8.55
N ASN A 49 8.41 -10.72 -9.27
CA ASN A 49 8.72 -9.69 -10.25
C ASN A 49 8.74 -8.29 -9.64
N ALA A 50 8.21 -8.12 -8.42
CA ALA A 50 8.16 -6.84 -7.75
C ALA A 50 9.44 -6.61 -6.91
N GLY A 51 10.01 -5.42 -7.03
CA GLY A 51 11.07 -4.91 -6.16
C GLY A 51 10.55 -4.23 -4.89
N PHE A 52 9.44 -3.50 -5.03
CA PHE A 52 8.74 -2.81 -3.94
C PHE A 52 7.24 -3.08 -3.99
N ILE A 53 6.60 -3.00 -2.82
CA ILE A 53 5.15 -2.97 -2.62
C ILE A 53 4.78 -1.66 -1.93
N LEU A 54 3.69 -1.04 -2.39
CA LEU A 54 2.96 -0.01 -1.65
C LEU A 54 1.85 -0.69 -0.84
N LEU A 55 2.00 -0.67 0.48
CA LEU A 55 1.04 -1.22 1.43
C LEU A 55 0.18 -0.10 2.03
N GLU A 56 -1.14 -0.23 1.92
CA GLU A 56 -2.11 0.49 2.75
C GLU A 56 -2.35 -0.31 4.04
N LYS A 57 -1.94 0.22 5.18
CA LYS A 57 -2.00 -0.46 6.48
C LYS A 57 -3.43 -0.63 6.97
N ALA A 58 -3.72 -1.75 7.63
CA ALA A 58 -5.04 -2.03 8.19
C ALA A 58 -5.48 -1.11 9.35
N ASN A 59 -4.62 -0.22 9.84
CA ASN A 59 -4.85 0.61 11.02
C ASN A 59 -5.36 2.03 10.73
N HIS A 60 -5.77 2.33 9.49
CA HIS A 60 -6.25 3.67 9.13
C HIS A 60 -7.77 3.80 9.16
N GLN A 61 -8.26 5.01 9.47
CA GLN A 61 -9.69 5.32 9.39
C GLN A 61 -10.14 5.25 7.92
N GLY A 62 -11.24 4.55 7.67
CA GLY A 62 -11.72 4.30 6.30
C GLY A 62 -11.08 3.08 5.61
N TYR A 63 -10.22 2.32 6.29
CA TYR A 63 -9.71 1.05 5.77
C TYR A 63 -10.87 0.08 5.57
N ASN A 64 -11.08 -0.38 4.34
CA ASN A 64 -12.17 -1.31 4.04
C ASN A 64 -11.78 -2.26 2.91
N ILE A 65 -11.80 -3.57 3.18
CA ILE A 65 -11.43 -4.65 2.24
C ILE A 65 -12.59 -5.08 1.35
N GLN A 66 -12.36 -4.99 0.05
CA GLN A 66 -13.31 -5.32 -1.00
C GLN A 66 -12.87 -6.56 -1.78
N GLU A 67 -13.80 -7.12 -2.54
CA GLU A 67 -13.49 -8.20 -3.48
C GLU A 67 -12.51 -7.71 -4.54
N ASN A 68 -11.59 -8.58 -4.96
CA ASN A 68 -10.45 -8.32 -5.83
C ASN A 68 -9.31 -7.48 -5.22
N ASP A 69 -9.43 -6.99 -3.99
CA ASP A 69 -8.28 -6.40 -3.28
C ASP A 69 -7.18 -7.45 -3.10
N ILE A 70 -5.94 -7.05 -3.29
CA ILE A 70 -4.77 -7.86 -2.94
C ILE A 70 -4.40 -7.51 -1.49
N ILE A 71 -4.36 -8.50 -0.61
CA ILE A 71 -3.99 -8.32 0.80
C ILE A 71 -2.65 -8.97 1.12
N LEU A 72 -1.98 -8.40 2.11
CA LEU A 72 -0.82 -8.96 2.79
C LEU A 72 -1.24 -9.40 4.19
N TYR A 73 -1.00 -10.65 4.56
CA TYR A 73 -1.46 -11.21 5.84
C TYR A 73 -0.51 -12.26 6.41
N TYR A 74 -0.62 -12.50 7.72
CA TYR A 74 0.05 -13.59 8.41
C TYR A 74 -0.79 -14.87 8.38
N THR A 75 -0.20 -15.99 7.96
CA THR A 75 -0.82 -17.30 8.15
C THR A 75 -0.79 -17.72 9.62
N THR A 76 -1.47 -18.81 9.95
CA THR A 76 -1.43 -19.41 11.30
C THR A 76 -0.05 -19.93 11.71
N HIS A 77 0.90 -19.98 10.79
CA HIS A 77 2.28 -20.42 11.04
C HIS A 77 3.27 -19.24 11.02
N ASP A 78 2.77 -18.00 11.26
CA ASP A 78 3.55 -16.75 11.24
C ASP A 78 4.31 -16.48 9.94
N THR A 79 3.86 -17.06 8.83
CA THR A 79 4.41 -16.77 7.50
C THR A 79 3.61 -15.67 6.82
N ILE A 80 4.30 -14.75 6.15
CA ILE A 80 3.68 -13.68 5.37
C ILE A 80 3.25 -14.23 4.00
N GLN A 81 2.02 -13.95 3.61
CA GLN A 81 1.48 -14.30 2.30
C GLN A 81 0.75 -13.13 1.66
N GLN A 82 0.69 -13.16 0.33
CA GLN A 82 -0.08 -12.24 -0.50
C GLN A 82 -1.15 -13.01 -1.28
N LYS A 83 -2.39 -12.56 -1.21
CA LYS A 83 -3.50 -13.13 -1.99
C LYS A 83 -4.56 -12.13 -2.37
N ILE A 84 -5.28 -12.43 -3.45
CA ILE A 84 -6.48 -11.71 -3.86
C ILE A 84 -7.67 -12.20 -3.01
N ILE A 85 -8.47 -11.25 -2.54
CA ILE A 85 -9.77 -11.51 -1.92
C ILE A 85 -10.78 -11.89 -2.99
N ASN A 86 -11.35 -13.08 -2.87
CA ASN A 86 -12.42 -13.54 -3.74
C ASN A 86 -13.80 -13.13 -3.22
N LYS A 87 -13.99 -13.20 -1.90
CA LYS A 87 -15.28 -12.93 -1.26
C LYS A 87 -15.10 -12.37 0.13
N THR A 88 -15.95 -11.42 0.50
CA THR A 88 -16.06 -10.91 1.87
C THR A 88 -17.42 -11.31 2.44
N VAL A 89 -17.42 -11.91 3.63
CA VAL A 89 -18.67 -12.25 4.36
C VAL A 89 -18.58 -11.67 5.76
N SER A 90 -19.61 -10.92 6.15
CA SER A 90 -19.74 -10.43 7.53
C SER A 90 -20.74 -11.30 8.27
N GLU A 91 -20.30 -11.98 9.33
CA GLU A 91 -21.14 -12.79 10.20
C GLU A 91 -20.92 -12.35 11.65
N ASN A 92 -21.99 -12.03 12.37
CA ASN A 92 -21.95 -11.60 13.77
C ASN A 92 -21.01 -10.40 14.04
N GLY A 93 -20.88 -9.49 13.07
CA GLY A 93 -20.01 -8.32 13.19
C GLY A 93 -18.52 -8.61 12.96
N VAL A 94 -18.16 -9.84 12.58
CA VAL A 94 -16.78 -10.22 12.22
C VAL A 94 -16.70 -10.42 10.71
N ASN A 95 -15.77 -9.71 10.07
CA ASN A 95 -15.50 -9.86 8.66
C ASN A 95 -14.58 -11.07 8.41
N LYS A 96 -15.02 -11.95 7.52
CA LYS A 96 -14.27 -13.12 7.03
C LYS A 96 -13.92 -12.89 5.57
N TYR A 97 -12.64 -13.05 5.25
CA TYR A 97 -12.11 -12.83 3.91
C TYR A 97 -11.70 -14.15 3.29
N TYR A 98 -12.28 -14.50 2.15
CA TYR A 98 -11.99 -15.75 1.45
C TYR A 98 -10.97 -15.48 0.35
N THR A 99 -9.89 -16.24 0.35
CA THR A 99 -8.81 -16.17 -0.66
C THR A 99 -8.71 -17.48 -1.43
N LEU A 100 -8.40 -17.40 -2.72
CA LEU A 100 -8.20 -18.58 -3.56
C LEU A 100 -6.82 -19.20 -3.30
N THR A 101 -6.73 -20.52 -3.20
CA THR A 101 -5.45 -21.26 -3.11
C THR A 101 -4.89 -21.66 -4.46
N SER A 102 -5.74 -21.86 -5.46
CA SER A 102 -5.39 -22.19 -6.84
C SER A 102 -6.60 -21.92 -7.74
N TYR A 103 -6.38 -21.59 -9.02
CA TYR A 103 -7.42 -21.51 -10.05
C TYR A 103 -8.19 -22.83 -10.26
N THR A 104 -7.70 -23.95 -9.70
CA THR A 104 -8.20 -25.30 -9.96
C THR A 104 -8.88 -25.98 -8.78
N THR A 105 -8.90 -25.36 -7.59
CA THR A 105 -9.47 -25.98 -6.38
C THR A 105 -10.32 -24.99 -5.59
N ASP A 106 -11.59 -25.32 -5.40
CA ASP A 106 -12.60 -24.59 -4.60
C ASP A 106 -12.28 -24.46 -3.10
N SER A 107 -11.07 -24.79 -2.67
CA SER A 107 -10.65 -24.64 -1.28
C SER A 107 -10.36 -23.16 -0.98
N ASN A 108 -11.39 -22.41 -0.60
CA ASN A 108 -11.19 -21.06 -0.10
C ASN A 108 -10.46 -21.09 1.25
N THR A 109 -9.34 -20.38 1.37
CA THR A 109 -8.71 -20.14 2.67
C THR A 109 -9.36 -18.94 3.33
N ILE A 110 -9.80 -19.11 4.58
CA ILE A 110 -10.36 -18.01 5.39
C ILE A 110 -9.21 -17.24 6.02
N VAL A 111 -9.23 -15.92 5.84
CA VAL A 111 -8.34 -14.97 6.49
C VAL A 111 -9.19 -14.08 7.39
N TYR A 112 -8.78 -13.93 8.64
CA TYR A 112 -9.43 -13.06 9.61
C TYR A 112 -8.77 -11.67 9.64
N GLU A 113 -9.53 -10.65 10.01
CA GLU A 113 -9.07 -9.26 10.05
C GLU A 113 -7.77 -9.06 10.85
N TYR A 114 -7.63 -9.71 12.00
CA TYR A 114 -6.44 -9.61 12.85
C TYR A 114 -5.16 -10.18 12.20
N GLN A 115 -5.30 -11.00 11.16
CA GLN A 115 -4.17 -11.56 10.42
C GLN A 115 -3.67 -10.60 9.33
N ILE A 116 -4.48 -9.60 8.96
CA ILE A 116 -4.23 -8.73 7.82
C ILE A 116 -3.30 -7.60 8.24
N ILE A 117 -2.18 -7.49 7.54
CA ILE A 117 -1.20 -6.42 7.71
C ILE A 117 -1.70 -5.17 6.97
N GLY A 118 -2.22 -5.37 5.75
CA GLY A 118 -2.74 -4.31 4.91
C GLY A 118 -3.10 -4.78 3.51
N LYS A 119 -3.45 -3.84 2.63
CA LYS A 119 -3.66 -4.08 1.21
C LYS A 119 -2.47 -3.65 0.38
N ILE A 120 -2.23 -4.35 -0.69
CA ILE A 120 -1.27 -3.96 -1.71
C ILE A 120 -1.99 -3.04 -2.71
N LYS A 121 -1.54 -1.79 -2.81
CA LYS A 121 -2.04 -0.81 -3.78
C LYS A 121 -1.24 -0.77 -5.07
N GLY A 122 0.00 -1.29 -5.04
CA GLY A 122 0.85 -1.33 -6.21
C GLY A 122 2.13 -2.13 -5.97
N ASN A 123 2.65 -2.68 -7.06
CA ASN A 123 3.91 -3.39 -7.16
C ASN A 123 4.84 -2.61 -8.10
N PHE A 124 6.14 -2.56 -7.79
CA PHE A 124 7.09 -1.75 -8.52
C PHE A 124 8.39 -2.49 -8.75
N ASP A 125 8.94 -2.40 -9.96
CA ASP A 125 10.26 -2.92 -10.25
C ASP A 125 11.34 -2.17 -9.45
N ASP A 126 12.39 -2.89 -9.04
CA ASP A 126 13.57 -2.31 -8.39
C ASP A 126 14.47 -1.60 -9.42
N THR A 127 14.01 -0.44 -9.89
CA THR A 127 14.80 0.44 -10.76
C THR A 127 15.29 1.64 -9.97
N ILE A 128 16.41 2.22 -10.40
CA ILE A 128 16.97 3.46 -9.82
C ILE A 128 15.92 4.60 -9.89
N TRP A 129 15.18 4.69 -11.00
CA TRP A 129 14.14 5.70 -11.17
C TRP A 129 12.99 5.52 -10.18
N ASN A 130 12.43 4.31 -10.07
CA ASN A 130 11.34 4.03 -9.13
C ASN A 130 11.77 4.28 -7.69
N THR A 131 12.96 3.82 -7.33
CA THR A 131 13.57 4.05 -6.01
C THR A 131 13.63 5.54 -5.69
N LEU A 132 14.18 6.34 -6.61
CA LEU A 132 14.26 7.80 -6.45
C LEU A 132 12.86 8.42 -6.26
N CYS A 133 11.90 8.05 -7.11
CA CYS A 133 10.55 8.59 -7.06
C CYS A 133 9.84 8.26 -5.75
N ILE A 134 9.97 7.02 -5.27
CA ILE A 134 9.40 6.56 -4.00
C ILE A 134 9.99 7.34 -2.84
N TYR A 135 11.32 7.52 -2.80
CA TYR A 135 11.95 8.32 -1.75
C TYR A 135 11.49 9.77 -1.79
N MET A 136 11.41 10.41 -2.96
CA MET A 136 10.91 11.79 -3.07
C MET A 136 9.47 11.93 -2.55
N TRP A 137 8.59 11.01 -2.94
CA TRP A 137 7.21 10.96 -2.42
C TRP A 137 7.20 10.77 -0.90
N HIS A 138 7.98 9.81 -0.38
CA HIS A 138 8.02 9.48 1.05
C HIS A 138 8.48 10.68 1.88
N PHE A 139 9.59 11.32 1.47
CA PHE A 139 10.07 12.54 2.09
C PHE A 139 9.05 13.67 2.04
N SER A 140 8.28 13.79 0.94
CA SER A 140 7.28 14.84 0.79
C SER A 140 6.13 14.68 1.79
N ILE A 141 5.68 13.43 2.00
CA ILE A 141 4.67 13.09 2.99
C ILE A 141 5.18 13.35 4.41
N GLU A 142 6.38 12.88 4.74
CA GLU A 142 6.97 13.08 6.07
C GLU A 142 7.20 14.56 6.40
N LYS A 143 7.64 15.36 5.41
CA LYS A 143 7.86 16.80 5.59
C LYS A 143 6.56 17.58 5.74
N LEU A 144 5.51 17.24 4.99
CA LEU A 144 4.19 17.84 5.21
C LEU A 144 3.66 17.54 6.60
N ASN A 145 3.87 16.32 7.10
CA ASN A 145 3.56 15.93 8.48
C ASN A 145 4.36 16.73 9.52
N THR A 146 5.65 16.97 9.25
CA THR A 146 6.50 17.72 10.17
C THR A 146 6.08 19.20 10.21
N ILE A 147 5.78 19.78 9.05
CA ILE A 147 5.35 21.17 8.93
C ILE A 147 3.96 21.35 9.59
N SER A 148 3.02 20.43 9.38
CA SER A 148 1.70 20.49 10.03
C SER A 148 1.79 20.42 11.55
N PHE A 149 2.72 19.62 12.11
CA PHE A 149 3.00 19.58 13.55
C PHE A 149 3.50 20.92 14.12
N PHE A 150 4.33 21.65 13.37
CA PHE A 150 4.80 22.97 13.80
C PHE A 150 3.69 24.02 13.74
N TYR A 151 2.82 23.98 12.72
CA TYR A 151 1.69 24.91 12.63
C TYR A 151 0.55 24.61 13.62
N SER A 152 0.36 23.34 14.06
CA SER A 152 -0.63 23.01 15.08
C SER A 152 -0.25 23.49 16.49
N ASN A 153 1.04 23.71 16.74
CA ASN A 153 1.56 24.22 18.03
C ASN A 153 1.61 25.75 18.12
N GLU A 154 1.35 26.47 17.02
CA GLU A 154 1.28 27.94 17.02
C GLU A 154 -0.17 28.47 17.19
N SER A 155 -1.15 27.57 17.35
CA SER A 155 -2.58 27.89 17.49
C SER A 155 -3.15 27.69 18.91
N GLU A 156 -2.31 27.54 19.93
CA GLU A 156 -2.68 27.64 21.35
C GLU A 156 -2.15 28.94 21.97
#